data_AF-A0A4Q6F3G5-F1
#
_entry.id   AF-A0A4Q6F3G5-F1
#
_cell.length_a   1.000
_cell.length_b   1.000
_cell.length_c   1.000
_cell.angle_alpha   90.00
_cell.angle_beta   90.00
_cell.angle_gamma   90.00
#
_symmetry.space_group_name_H-M   'P 1'
#
loop_
_entity.id
_entity.type
_entity.pdbx_description
1 polymer ?
#
loop_
_entity_poly.entity_id
_entity_poly.type
_entity_poly.pdbx_seq_one_letter_code
_entity_poly.pdbx_strand_id
1 'polypeptide(L)'
;MKPSDVGLSAEQTSAILDIRKTAQSETEKRLTDELKTAKLDMNASMVDATPADEVRKKFDLVQKKYLELQRIKFERTLKIREVLSVEQRKKLQGIKSSH
;
A
#
# COMPACT_ATOMS: atom_id res chain seq x y z
N MET A 1 13.38 6.88 2.84
CA MET A 1 14.34 6.27 1.89
C MET A 1 14.84 7.36 0.97
N LYS A 2 16.06 7.85 1.17
CA LYS A 2 16.65 8.86 0.28
C LYS A 2 17.28 8.11 -0.91
N PRO A 3 17.20 8.63 -2.15
CA PRO A 3 17.82 8.01 -3.33
C PRO A 3 19.31 7.68 -3.18
N SER A 4 20.00 8.40 -2.29
CA SER A 4 21.41 8.21 -1.93
C SER A 4 21.73 6.85 -1.32
N ASP A 5 20.78 6.21 -0.62
CA ASP A 5 21.07 5.04 0.22
C ASP A 5 21.26 3.75 -0.61
N VAL A 6 20.87 3.77 -1.88
CA VAL A 6 20.88 2.61 -2.78
C VAL A 6 21.73 2.86 -4.04
N GLY A 7 22.30 4.07 -4.20
CA GLY A 7 23.09 4.44 -5.38
C GLY A 7 22.25 4.43 -6.67
N LEU A 8 21.10 5.10 -6.64
CA LEU A 8 20.21 5.21 -7.81
C LEU A 8 20.79 6.20 -8.83
N SER A 9 20.72 5.87 -10.12
CA SER A 9 20.99 6.85 -11.18
C SER A 9 19.90 7.94 -11.23
N ALA A 10 20.16 9.04 -11.92
CA ALA A 10 19.15 10.08 -12.15
C ALA A 10 17.91 9.54 -12.87
N GLU A 11 18.12 8.68 -13.88
CA GLU A 11 17.06 8.02 -14.64
C GLU A 11 16.23 7.07 -13.75
N GLN A 12 16.89 6.24 -12.94
CA GLN A 12 16.21 5.34 -11.99
C GLN A 12 15.42 6.14 -10.95
N THR A 13 15.97 7.25 -10.49
CA THR A 13 15.30 8.15 -9.54
C THR A 13 14.04 8.74 -10.16
N SER A 14 14.12 9.24 -11.39
CA SER A 14 12.96 9.76 -12.13
C SER A 14 11.91 8.68 -12.32
N ALA A 15 12.29 7.51 -12.81
CA ALA A 15 11.36 6.39 -13.04
C ALA A 15 10.65 5.95 -11.75
N ILE A 16 11.36 5.89 -10.63
CA ILE A 16 10.75 5.55 -9.32
C ILE A 16 9.80 6.65 -8.85
N LEU A 17 10.14 7.92 -9.08
CA LEU A 17 9.24 9.04 -8.75
C LEU A 17 7.96 8.99 -9.58
N ASP A 18 8.06 8.70 -10.88
CA ASP A 18 6.91 8.56 -11.76
C ASP A 18 6.02 7.39 -11.34
N ILE A 19 6.61 6.22 -11.05
CA ILE A 19 5.86 5.07 -10.51
C ILE A 19 5.14 5.44 -9.21
N ARG A 20 5.79 6.19 -8.31
CA ARG A 20 5.17 6.65 -7.06
C ARG A 20 4.06 7.65 -7.29
N LYS A 21 4.22 8.57 -8.26
CA LYS A 21 3.22 9.59 -8.60
C LYS A 21 1.99 8.95 -9.24
N THR A 22 2.17 8.02 -10.17
CA THR A 22 1.07 7.24 -10.76
C THR A 22 0.41 6.34 -9.72
N ALA A 23 1.16 5.79 -8.77
CA ALA A 23 0.56 4.97 -7.72
C ALA A 23 -0.14 5.79 -6.63
N GLN A 24 0.33 7.00 -6.32
CA GLN A 24 -0.43 8.06 -5.64
C GLN A 24 -1.62 8.57 -6.48
N SER A 25 -2.07 7.82 -7.48
CA SER A 25 -3.32 8.08 -8.17
C SER A 25 -4.48 8.23 -7.19
N GLU A 26 -5.50 8.93 -7.68
CA GLU A 26 -6.82 9.04 -7.07
C GLU A 26 -7.38 7.68 -6.62
N THR A 27 -6.96 6.56 -7.22
CA THR A 27 -7.38 5.21 -6.84
C THR A 27 -6.81 4.74 -5.50
N GLU A 28 -5.51 4.86 -5.23
CA GLU A 28 -4.93 4.43 -3.93
C GLU A 28 -5.45 5.32 -2.80
N LYS A 29 -5.62 6.62 -3.07
CA LYS A 29 -6.22 7.58 -2.14
C LYS A 29 -7.68 7.21 -1.84
N ARG A 30 -8.50 7.04 -2.88
CA ARG A 30 -9.90 6.63 -2.77
C ARG A 30 -10.04 5.33 -1.98
N LEU A 31 -9.26 4.29 -2.28
CA LEU A 31 -9.33 3.02 -1.55
C LEU A 31 -8.89 3.14 -0.09
N THR A 32 -7.93 4.03 0.20
CA THR A 32 -7.52 4.33 1.58
C THR A 32 -8.66 5.01 2.35
N ASP A 33 -9.31 5.99 1.73
CA ASP A 33 -10.44 6.71 2.32
C ASP A 33 -11.65 5.77 2.51
N GLU A 34 -11.98 4.96 1.51
CA GLU A 34 -13.04 3.96 1.59
C GLU A 34 -12.78 2.89 2.67
N LEU A 35 -11.53 2.44 2.82
CA LEU A 35 -11.16 1.51 3.87
C LEU A 35 -11.30 2.16 5.26
N LYS A 36 -10.94 3.44 5.38
CA LYS A 36 -11.11 4.19 6.63
C LYS A 36 -12.59 4.31 6.99
N THR A 37 -13.44 4.70 6.05
CA THR A 37 -14.89 4.78 6.25
C THR A 37 -15.47 3.42 6.62
N ALA A 38 -15.14 2.35 5.88
CA ALA A 38 -15.65 1.01 6.18
C ALA A 38 -15.24 0.51 7.58
N LYS A 39 -14.04 0.86 8.06
CA LYS A 39 -13.60 0.55 9.44
C LYS A 39 -14.40 1.34 10.49
N LEU A 40 -14.66 2.63 10.24
CA LEU A 40 -15.48 3.44 11.14
C LEU A 40 -16.90 2.88 11.23
N ASP A 41 -17.51 2.55 10.09
CA ASP A 41 -18.87 1.99 10.03
C ASP A 41 -18.97 0.61 10.69
N MET A 42 -17.93 -0.22 10.55
CA MET A 42 -17.85 -1.52 11.24
C MET A 42 -17.72 -1.31 12.75
N ASN A 43 -16.81 -0.42 13.19
CA ASN A 43 -16.60 -0.14 14.61
C ASN A 43 -17.84 0.44 15.29
N ALA A 44 -18.58 1.32 14.61
CA ALA A 44 -19.86 1.82 15.11
C ALA A 44 -20.86 0.67 15.32
N SER A 45 -20.98 -0.24 14.34
CA SER A 45 -21.86 -1.40 14.46
C SER A 45 -21.43 -2.46 15.48
N MET A 46 -20.18 -2.44 15.95
CA MET A 46 -19.74 -3.28 17.07
C MET A 46 -20.28 -2.76 18.42
N VAL A 47 -20.60 -1.47 18.52
CA VAL A 47 -21.10 -0.82 19.74
C VAL A 47 -22.62 -0.77 19.76
N ASP A 48 -23.25 -0.57 18.60
CA ASP A 48 -24.70 -0.54 18.45
C ASP A 48 -25.32 -1.95 18.58
N ALA A 49 -26.65 -2.02 18.76
CA ALA A 49 -27.43 -3.27 18.73
C ALA A 49 -27.53 -3.91 17.32
N THR A 50 -26.50 -3.74 16.48
CA THR A 50 -26.44 -4.28 15.13
C THR A 50 -26.36 -5.81 15.19
N PRO A 51 -27.15 -6.56 14.41
CA PRO A 51 -27.05 -8.01 14.36
C PRO A 51 -25.65 -8.49 13.96
N ALA A 52 -25.17 -9.57 14.59
CA ALA A 52 -23.84 -10.11 14.34
C ALA A 52 -23.57 -10.43 12.85
N ASP A 53 -24.60 -10.86 12.10
CA ASP A 53 -24.46 -11.14 10.67
C ASP A 53 -24.20 -9.88 9.82
N GLU A 54 -24.75 -8.74 10.21
CA GLU A 54 -24.47 -7.47 9.54
C GLU A 54 -23.07 -6.95 9.86
N VAL A 55 -22.63 -7.13 11.11
CA VAL A 55 -21.25 -6.84 11.52
C VAL A 55 -20.25 -7.70 10.74
N ARG A 56 -20.54 -9.00 10.55
CA ARG A 56 -19.71 -9.91 9.72
C ARG A 56 -19.61 -9.42 8.29
N LYS A 57 -20.72 -9.02 7.66
CA LYS A 57 -20.69 -8.44 6.30
C LYS A 57 -19.81 -7.18 6.22
N LYS A 58 -19.86 -6.31 7.23
CA LYS A 58 -19.00 -5.13 7.31
C LYS A 58 -17.53 -5.49 7.48
N PHE A 59 -17.23 -6.51 8.29
CA PHE A 59 -15.89 -7.05 8.43
C PHE A 59 -15.35 -7.60 7.10
N ASP A 60 -16.14 -8.38 6.37
CA ASP A 60 -15.75 -8.93 5.07
C ASP A 60 -15.46 -7.80 4.06
N LEU A 61 -16.26 -6.73 4.08
CA LEU A 61 -16.01 -5.54 3.26
C LEU A 61 -14.69 -4.85 3.62
N VAL A 62 -14.38 -4.69 4.91
CA VAL A 62 -13.10 -4.16 5.38
C VAL A 62 -11.94 -5.03 4.90
N GLN A 63 -12.06 -6.35 5.03
CA GLN A 63 -11.03 -7.30 4.57
C GLN A 63 -10.81 -7.19 3.07
N LYS A 64 -11.88 -7.16 2.27
CA LYS A 64 -11.81 -7.01 0.82
C LYS A 64 -11.06 -5.73 0.42
N LYS A 65 -11.44 -4.58 0.99
CA LYS A 65 -10.80 -3.29 0.70
C LYS A 65 -9.34 -3.26 1.16
N TYR A 66 -9.04 -3.86 2.30
CA TYR A 66 -7.67 -3.97 2.79
C TYR A 66 -6.79 -4.78 1.84
N LEU A 67 -7.25 -5.95 1.40
CA LEU A 67 -6.52 -6.80 0.46
C LEU A 67 -6.31 -6.10 -0.90
N GLU A 68 -7.32 -5.41 -1.41
CA GLU A 68 -7.21 -4.62 -2.63
C GLU A 68 -6.12 -3.54 -2.52
N LEU A 69 -6.11 -2.80 -1.41
CA LEU A 69 -5.08 -1.80 -1.14
C LEU A 69 -3.68 -2.42 -1.01
N GLN A 70 -3.56 -3.57 -0.33
CA GLN A 70 -2.28 -4.28 -0.23
C GLN A 70 -1.79 -4.75 -1.59
N ARG A 71 -2.68 -5.26 -2.45
CA ARG A 71 -2.34 -5.67 -3.81
C ARG A 71 -1.77 -4.50 -4.61
N ILE A 72 -2.41 -3.34 -4.60
CA ILE A 72 -1.91 -2.15 -5.31
C ILE A 72 -0.54 -1.72 -4.81
N LYS A 73 -0.34 -1.71 -3.48
CA LYS A 73 0.97 -1.37 -2.88
C LYS A 73 2.05 -2.39 -3.23
N PHE A 74 1.68 -3.67 -3.33
CA PHE A 74 2.58 -4.73 -3.75
C PHE A 74 2.97 -4.59 -5.22
N GLU A 75 2.01 -4.37 -6.12
CA GLU A 75 2.27 -4.12 -7.54
C GLU A 75 3.17 -2.90 -7.76
N ARG A 76 2.96 -1.80 -7.01
CA ARG A 76 3.88 -0.65 -7.00
C ARG A 76 5.29 -1.08 -6.61
N THR A 77 5.41 -1.93 -5.60
CA THR A 77 6.70 -2.42 -5.12
C THR A 77 7.40 -3.25 -6.19
N LEU A 78 6.66 -4.08 -6.93
CA LEU A 78 7.18 -4.85 -8.06
C LEU A 78 7.66 -3.94 -9.19
N LYS A 79 6.89 -2.93 -9.57
CA LYS A 79 7.30 -1.93 -10.58
C LYS A 79 8.60 -1.21 -10.18
N ILE A 80 8.71 -0.79 -8.91
CA ILE A 80 9.96 -0.18 -8.41
C ILE A 80 11.11 -1.20 -8.47
N ARG A 81 10.87 -2.46 -8.11
CA ARG A 81 11.88 -3.52 -8.15
C ARG A 81 12.42 -3.72 -9.57
N GLU A 82 11.59 -3.63 -10.59
CA GLU A 82 11.99 -3.77 -12.01
C GLU A 82 13.00 -2.70 -12.45
N VAL A 83 12.89 -1.48 -11.92
CA VAL A 83 13.84 -0.38 -12.19
C VAL A 83 15.21 -0.62 -11.55
N LEU A 84 15.27 -1.40 -10.46
CA LEU A 84 16.49 -1.64 -9.70
C LEU A 84 17.28 -2.82 -10.24
N SER A 85 18.61 -2.73 -10.21
CA SER A 85 19.50 -3.88 -10.45
C SER A 85 19.43 -4.89 -9.29
N VAL A 86 19.91 -6.12 -9.52
CA VAL A 86 19.95 -7.17 -8.49
C VAL A 86 20.74 -6.72 -7.24
N GLU A 87 21.88 -6.07 -7.43
CA GLU A 87 22.70 -5.57 -6.32
C GLU A 87 22.01 -4.43 -5.56
N GLN A 88 21.31 -3.53 -6.25
CA GLN A 88 20.50 -2.48 -5.62
C GLN A 88 19.33 -3.08 -4.82
N ARG A 89 18.70 -4.16 -5.32
CA ARG A 89 17.64 -4.88 -4.59
C ARG A 89 18.16 -5.51 -3.30
N LYS A 90 19.35 -6.13 -3.34
CA LYS A 90 19.99 -6.71 -2.15
C LYS A 90 20.31 -5.63 -1.10
N LYS A 91 20.89 -4.51 -1.52
CA LYS A 91 21.14 -3.36 -0.63
C LYS A 91 19.85 -2.84 -0.01
N LEU A 92 18.80 -2.68 -0.82
CA LEU A 92 17.49 -2.24 -0.35
C LEU A 92 16.89 -3.20 0.69
N GLN A 93 17.02 -4.52 0.50
CA GLN A 93 16.56 -5.51 1.46
C GLN A 93 17.35 -5.45 2.76
N GLY A 94 18.68 -5.33 2.69
CA GLY A 94 19.54 -5.20 3.87
C GLY A 94 19.20 -3.97 4.73
N ILE A 95 18.83 -2.84 4.10
CA ILE A 95 18.38 -1.64 4.83
C ILE A 95 17.04 -1.89 5.55
N LYS A 96 16.11 -2.60 4.90
CA LYS A 96 14.78 -2.89 5.48
C LYS A 96 14.82 -3.88 6.65
N SER A 97 15.81 -4.76 6.69
CA SER A 97 15.95 -5.75 7.77
C SER A 97 16.67 -5.21 9.02
N SER A 98 17.31 -4.04 8.91
CA SER A 98 18.07 -3.40 9.99
C SER A 98 17.28 -2.31 10.74
N HIS A 99 16.02 -2.09 10.38
CA HIS A 99 15.07 -1.14 11.00
C HIS A 99 13.81 -1.87 11.43
#